data_AF-A0A953XVP1-F1
#
_entry.id   AF-A0A953XVP1-F1
#
_cell.length_a   1.000
_cell.length_b   1.000
_cell.length_c   1.000
_cell.angle_alpha   90.00
_cell.angle_beta   90.00
_cell.angle_gamma   90.00
#
_symmetry.space_group_name_H-M   'P 1'
#
loop_
_entity.id
_entity.type
_entity.pdbx_description
1 polymer ?
#
loop_
_entity_poly.entity_id
_entity_poly.type
_entity_poly.pdbx_seq_one_letter_code
_entity_poly.pdbx_strand_id
1 'polypeptide(L)'
;MRKAITAGLLVAACTCVSLALLQDAPRAEESTSKSTSTGDSESDLTARIDAEIEKAWKRDGVKPVGQCSDEEFLRRVYLDTVGVPPTYDEAVAFLDSKDKDKRNELIDQLIDDPRCGQHMGDHWPVLLTPRRADALSGANLMAQWFADEFNKDTGFNTIIREIVTADGELVDNPAIVPYFAD
;
A
#
# COMPACT_ATOMS: atom_id res chain seq x y z
N MET A 1 -56.31 -36.62 -7.38
CA MET A 1 -57.05 -37.45 -6.39
C MET A 1 -56.04 -38.36 -5.71
N ARG A 2 -56.06 -38.75 -4.43
CA ARG A 2 -56.70 -38.37 -3.15
C ARG A 2 -56.33 -39.55 -2.20
N LYS A 3 -55.82 -39.31 -0.98
CA LYS A 3 -55.49 -40.33 0.08
C LYS A 3 -54.23 -41.18 -0.25
N ALA A 4 -53.48 -41.76 0.69
CA ALA A 4 -53.57 -41.91 2.16
C ALA A 4 -52.12 -41.91 2.78
N ILE A 5 -51.77 -41.80 4.09
CA ILE A 5 -52.42 -42.02 5.41
C ILE A 5 -52.61 -43.53 5.73
N THR A 6 -51.95 -44.20 6.68
CA THR A 6 -51.16 -43.86 7.91
C THR A 6 -50.10 -44.99 8.10
N ALA A 7 -49.11 -45.05 9.01
CA ALA A 7 -48.68 -44.27 10.19
C ALA A 7 -47.12 -44.30 10.27
N GLY A 8 -46.36 -44.24 11.38
CA GLY A 8 -46.65 -44.19 12.84
C GLY A 8 -45.35 -44.25 13.67
N LEU A 9 -45.46 -44.19 15.02
CA LEU A 9 -44.39 -44.37 16.01
C LEU A 9 -43.22 -43.35 16.06
N LEU A 10 -43.56 -42.12 16.50
CA LEU A 10 -43.06 -41.56 17.76
C LEU A 10 -41.67 -42.04 18.25
N VAL A 11 -40.59 -41.39 17.79
CA VAL A 11 -39.25 -41.45 18.41
C VAL A 11 -38.69 -40.02 18.54
N ALA A 12 -38.23 -39.68 19.76
CA ALA A 12 -37.39 -38.54 20.15
C ALA A 12 -37.47 -37.23 19.34
N ALA A 13 -38.18 -36.23 19.87
CA ALA A 13 -38.20 -34.85 19.36
C ALA A 13 -36.89 -34.08 19.68
N CYS A 14 -35.75 -34.54 19.16
CA CYS A 14 -34.41 -34.04 19.54
C CYS A 14 -33.45 -33.76 18.37
N THR A 15 -33.96 -33.62 17.13
CA THR A 15 -33.12 -33.35 15.94
C THR A 15 -33.48 -32.07 15.18
N CYS A 16 -34.70 -31.53 15.37
CA CYS A 16 -35.15 -30.33 14.64
C CYS A 16 -34.62 -28.99 15.20
N VAL A 17 -33.88 -28.99 16.31
CA VAL A 17 -33.30 -27.78 16.92
C VAL A 17 -31.91 -27.46 16.35
N SER A 18 -31.19 -28.46 15.84
CA SER A 18 -29.80 -28.32 15.36
C SER A 18 -29.67 -27.86 13.90
N LEU A 19 -30.78 -27.68 13.17
CA LEU A 19 -30.79 -27.27 11.76
C LEU A 19 -31.39 -25.87 11.54
N ALA A 20 -31.65 -25.12 12.63
CA ALA A 20 -32.27 -23.79 12.62
C ALA A 20 -31.36 -22.69 13.22
N LEU A 21 -30.07 -22.97 13.42
CA LEU A 21 -29.09 -22.07 14.06
C LEU A 21 -27.79 -21.91 13.24
N LEU A 22 -27.91 -21.91 11.91
CA LEU A 22 -26.78 -21.62 11.01
C LEU A 22 -27.15 -20.71 9.82
N GLN A 23 -28.22 -19.93 9.95
CA GLN A 23 -28.61 -18.93 8.94
C GLN A 23 -29.23 -17.66 9.56
N ASP A 24 -28.52 -17.09 10.54
CA ASP A 24 -28.46 -15.62 10.70
C ASP A 24 -27.14 -15.23 11.38
N ALA A 25 -26.02 -15.52 10.68
CA ALA A 25 -24.76 -14.88 11.03
C ALA A 25 -24.86 -13.43 10.54
N PRO A 26 -24.68 -12.41 11.41
CA PRO A 26 -24.75 -11.03 10.96
C PRO A 26 -23.69 -10.83 9.87
N ARG A 27 -24.14 -10.42 8.68
CA ARG A 27 -23.25 -9.96 7.61
C ARG A 27 -22.34 -8.91 8.23
N ALA A 28 -21.04 -9.20 8.31
CA ALA A 28 -20.08 -8.26 8.88
C ALA A 28 -20.28 -6.91 8.20
N GLU A 29 -20.69 -5.91 8.98
CA GLU A 29 -20.96 -4.57 8.49
C GLU A 29 -19.68 -4.01 7.88
N GLU A 30 -19.81 -3.04 6.97
CA GLU A 30 -18.66 -2.42 6.32
C GLU A 30 -17.69 -1.93 7.39
N SER A 31 -16.53 -2.60 7.46
CA SER A 31 -15.44 -2.22 8.34
C SER A 31 -14.82 -0.95 7.79
N THR A 32 -15.48 0.18 8.04
CA THR A 32 -14.89 1.51 8.01
C THR A 32 -13.88 1.58 9.15
N SER A 33 -12.79 0.82 8.99
CA SER A 33 -11.65 0.75 9.88
C SER A 33 -10.85 2.04 9.75
N LYS A 34 -11.46 3.14 10.21
CA LYS A 34 -10.77 4.33 10.66
C LYS A 34 -9.73 3.86 11.67
N SER A 35 -8.48 3.80 11.23
CA SER A 35 -7.41 3.13 11.97
C SER A 35 -7.34 3.69 13.39
N THR A 36 -7.55 2.83 14.39
CA THR A 36 -7.48 3.19 15.80
C THR A 36 -6.02 3.33 16.21
N SER A 37 -5.38 4.41 15.79
CA SER A 37 -4.00 4.76 16.15
C SER A 37 -3.91 4.99 17.65
N THR A 38 -3.29 4.05 18.37
CA THR A 38 -3.08 4.17 19.83
C THR A 38 -1.98 5.19 20.13
N GLY A 39 -2.39 6.45 20.33
CA GLY A 39 -1.80 7.39 21.29
C GLY A 39 -0.46 8.05 20.95
N ASP A 40 0.40 7.42 20.15
CA ASP A 40 1.65 8.03 19.70
C ASP A 40 1.33 9.10 18.63
N SER A 41 1.60 10.37 18.92
CA SER A 41 1.54 11.44 17.91
C SER A 41 2.56 11.17 16.81
N GLU A 42 2.26 11.53 15.56
CA GLU A 42 3.15 11.36 14.41
C GLU A 42 4.59 11.87 14.67
N SER A 43 4.72 13.04 15.29
CA SER A 43 5.99 13.63 15.71
C SER A 43 6.78 12.81 16.76
N ASP A 44 6.12 12.00 17.57
CA ASP A 44 6.77 11.09 18.54
C ASP A 44 7.36 9.88 17.81
N LEU A 45 6.63 9.32 16.83
CA LEU A 45 7.12 8.21 16.01
C LEU A 45 8.37 8.62 15.21
N THR A 46 8.36 9.79 14.57
CA THR A 46 9.55 10.33 13.88
C THR A 46 10.72 10.53 14.84
N ALA A 47 10.49 11.18 15.99
CA ALA A 47 11.54 11.40 16.99
C ALA A 47 12.14 10.09 17.55
N ARG A 48 11.34 9.02 17.64
CA ARG A 48 11.80 7.67 18.03
C ARG A 48 12.62 6.99 16.92
N ILE A 49 12.20 7.12 15.66
CA ILE A 49 12.96 6.61 14.51
C ILE A 49 14.33 7.29 14.43
N ASP A 50 14.37 8.63 14.51
CA ASP A 50 15.61 9.41 14.55
C ASP A 50 16.51 9.00 15.73
N ALA A 51 15.93 8.77 16.91
CA ALA A 51 16.68 8.33 18.09
C ALA A 51 17.31 6.94 17.92
N GLU A 52 16.69 6.00 17.19
CA GLU A 52 17.33 4.71 16.87
C GLU A 52 18.40 4.84 15.77
N ILE A 53 18.18 5.69 14.77
CA ILE A 53 19.17 6.00 13.71
C ILE A 53 20.42 6.65 14.33
N GLU A 54 20.25 7.61 15.25
CA GLU A 54 21.37 8.20 15.99
C GLU A 54 22.16 7.16 16.82
N LYS A 55 21.50 6.17 17.42
CA LYS A 55 22.18 5.10 18.16
C LYS A 55 23.00 4.22 17.21
N ALA A 56 22.48 3.89 16.03
CA ALA A 56 23.22 3.14 15.01
C ALA A 56 24.46 3.93 14.56
N TRP A 57 24.32 5.21 14.22
CA TRP A 57 25.45 6.07 13.85
C TRP A 57 26.52 6.17 14.95
N LYS A 58 26.11 6.35 16.21
CA LYS A 58 27.02 6.42 17.37
C LYS A 58 27.74 5.09 17.64
N ARG A 59 27.08 3.95 17.41
CA ARG A 59 27.67 2.60 17.50
C ARG A 59 28.71 2.37 16.39
N ASP A 60 28.38 2.76 15.16
CA ASP A 60 29.16 2.44 13.97
C ASP A 60 30.20 3.50 13.60
N GLY A 61 30.33 4.56 14.42
CA GLY A 61 31.28 5.67 14.21
C GLY A 61 30.92 6.60 13.04
N VAL A 62 29.70 6.52 12.52
CA VAL A 62 29.23 7.29 11.37
C VAL A 62 28.93 8.72 11.79
N LYS A 63 29.50 9.69 11.06
CA LYS A 63 29.14 11.10 11.18
C LYS A 63 28.17 11.49 10.06
N PRO A 64 26.98 12.04 10.36
CA PRO A 64 26.07 12.56 9.35
C PRO A 64 26.70 13.65 8.48
N VAL A 65 26.27 13.70 7.23
CA VAL A 65 26.57 14.81 6.31
C VAL A 65 25.76 16.06 6.68
N GLY A 66 26.22 17.24 6.26
CA GLY A 66 25.42 18.45 6.36
C GLY A 66 24.23 18.45 5.40
N GLN A 67 23.29 19.37 5.59
CA GLN A 67 22.20 19.59 4.64
C GLN A 67 22.77 20.00 3.27
N CYS A 68 22.18 19.43 2.20
CA CYS A 68 22.48 19.79 0.82
C CYS A 68 21.89 21.16 0.43
N SER A 69 22.43 21.76 -0.64
CA SER A 69 21.90 23.03 -1.17
C SER A 69 20.48 22.86 -1.73
N ASP A 70 19.78 23.98 -1.97
CA ASP A 70 18.41 23.95 -2.52
C ASP A 70 18.38 23.33 -3.93
N GLU A 71 19.40 23.58 -4.75
CA GLU A 71 19.53 23.01 -6.11
C GLU A 71 19.78 21.50 -6.08
N GLU A 72 20.63 21.03 -5.14
CA GLU A 72 20.84 19.61 -4.92
C GLU A 72 19.60 18.91 -4.37
N PHE A 73 18.93 19.53 -3.39
CA PHE A 73 17.69 19.02 -2.80
C PHE A 73 16.61 18.88 -3.87
N LEU A 74 16.34 19.96 -4.61
CA LEU A 74 15.34 20.01 -5.68
C LEU A 74 15.58 18.91 -6.72
N ARG A 75 16.83 18.73 -7.18
CA ARG A 75 17.14 17.69 -8.17
C ARG A 75 16.93 16.28 -7.62
N ARG A 76 17.29 16.03 -6.36
CA ARG A 76 17.17 14.71 -5.73
C ARG A 76 15.70 14.37 -5.48
N VAL A 77 14.96 15.22 -4.78
CA VAL A 77 13.56 14.94 -4.42
C VAL A 77 12.70 14.65 -5.66
N TYR A 78 12.85 15.40 -6.75
CA TYR A 78 12.15 15.12 -8.01
C TYR A 78 12.52 13.77 -8.64
N LEU A 79 13.80 13.39 -8.64
CA LEU A 79 14.24 12.10 -9.18
C LEU A 79 13.88 10.92 -8.28
N ASP A 80 13.80 11.14 -6.96
CA ASP A 80 13.54 10.11 -5.95
C ASP A 80 12.02 9.90 -5.69
N THR A 81 11.15 10.88 -6.01
CA THR A 81 9.68 10.78 -5.89
C THR A 81 8.96 10.56 -7.23
N VAL A 82 9.19 11.43 -8.22
CA VAL A 82 8.47 11.44 -9.51
C VAL A 82 9.31 10.89 -10.68
N GLY A 83 10.54 10.43 -10.42
CA GLY A 83 11.41 9.76 -11.40
C GLY A 83 11.96 10.65 -12.53
N VAL A 84 11.56 11.93 -12.59
CA VAL A 84 11.89 12.87 -13.67
C VAL A 84 12.47 14.16 -13.09
N PRO A 85 13.41 14.83 -13.77
CA PRO A 85 13.91 16.12 -13.32
C PRO A 85 12.81 17.20 -13.40
N PRO A 86 12.87 18.25 -12.56
CA PRO A 86 11.90 19.35 -12.62
C PRO A 86 11.98 20.08 -13.96
N THR A 87 10.84 20.63 -14.38
CA THR A 87 10.75 21.62 -15.44
C THR A 87 11.39 22.94 -15.02
N TYR A 88 11.58 23.85 -15.99
CA TYR A 88 12.14 25.17 -15.74
C TYR A 88 11.29 25.98 -14.75
N ASP A 89 9.97 25.97 -14.92
CA ASP A 89 9.05 26.79 -14.12
C ASP A 89 8.92 26.26 -12.67
N GLU A 90 8.83 24.92 -12.50
CA GLU A 90 8.91 24.26 -11.19
C GLU A 90 10.21 24.61 -10.45
N ALA A 91 11.35 24.57 -11.15
CA ALA A 91 12.65 24.87 -10.57
C ALA A 91 12.81 26.34 -10.17
N VAL A 92 12.36 27.27 -11.03
CA VAL A 92 12.38 28.71 -10.71
C VAL A 92 11.48 28.99 -9.50
N ALA A 93 10.26 28.45 -9.44
CA ALA A 93 9.35 28.67 -8.32
C ALA A 93 9.96 28.24 -6.97
N PHE A 94 10.60 27.07 -6.92
CA PHE A 94 11.23 26.58 -5.68
C PHE A 94 12.50 27.37 -5.28
N LEU A 95 13.35 27.75 -6.26
CA LEU A 95 14.61 28.44 -5.98
C LEU A 95 14.38 29.93 -5.62
N ASP A 96 13.43 30.59 -6.29
CA ASP A 96 13.05 31.97 -5.97
C ASP A 96 12.20 32.06 -4.69
N SER A 97 11.51 31.00 -4.27
CA SER A 97 10.85 30.97 -2.96
C SER A 97 11.85 31.20 -1.81
N LYS A 98 11.42 32.04 -0.86
CA LYS A 98 12.13 32.42 0.37
C LYS A 98 11.37 31.99 1.63
N ASP A 99 10.35 31.14 1.47
CA ASP A 99 9.76 30.47 2.62
C ASP A 99 10.78 29.49 3.24
N LYS A 100 10.62 29.22 4.54
CA LYS A 100 11.42 28.28 5.30
C LYS A 100 10.89 26.86 5.13
N ASP A 101 9.58 26.72 5.00
CA ASP A 101 8.89 25.43 4.98
C ASP A 101 8.72 24.89 3.55
N LYS A 102 9.18 25.63 2.53
CA LYS A 102 9.12 25.28 1.10
C LYS A 102 9.67 23.89 0.73
N ARG A 103 10.56 23.32 1.54
CA ARG A 103 11.06 21.95 1.34
C ARG A 103 10.02 20.90 1.71
N ASN A 104 9.23 21.15 2.74
CA ASN A 104 8.12 20.29 3.15
C ASN A 104 6.96 20.47 2.16
N GLU A 105 6.58 21.72 1.86
CA GLU A 105 5.53 22.04 0.88
C GLU A 105 5.79 21.38 -0.49
N LEU A 106 7.05 21.33 -0.93
CA LEU A 106 7.41 20.64 -2.17
C LEU A 106 7.36 19.11 -2.04
N ILE A 107 7.71 18.54 -0.88
CA ILE A 107 7.58 17.09 -0.65
C ILE A 107 6.11 16.69 -0.68
N ASP A 108 5.25 17.43 0.02
CA ASP A 108 3.81 17.20 0.04
C ASP A 108 3.22 17.28 -1.38
N GLN A 109 3.54 18.36 -2.13
CA GLN A 109 3.14 18.53 -3.52
C GLN A 109 3.63 17.43 -4.47
N LEU A 110 4.81 16.85 -4.21
CA LEU A 110 5.36 15.77 -5.04
C LEU A 110 4.81 14.40 -4.67
N ILE A 111 4.36 14.18 -3.43
CA ILE A 111 3.69 12.95 -3.00
C ILE A 111 2.26 12.91 -3.55
N ASP A 112 1.55 14.05 -3.51
CA ASP A 112 0.21 14.23 -4.08
C ASP A 112 0.17 14.23 -5.64
N ASP A 113 1.34 14.28 -6.31
CA ASP A 113 1.42 14.31 -7.76
C ASP A 113 1.22 12.91 -8.38
N PRO A 114 0.31 12.71 -9.35
CA PRO A 114 0.11 11.42 -10.02
C PRO A 114 1.38 10.82 -10.67
N ARG A 115 2.40 11.63 -10.96
CA ARG A 115 3.74 11.19 -11.39
C ARG A 115 4.44 10.35 -10.32
N CYS A 116 4.16 10.56 -9.03
CA CYS A 116 4.72 9.80 -7.92
C CYS A 116 4.24 8.35 -7.97
N GLY A 117 2.92 8.13 -7.99
CA GLY A 117 2.36 6.79 -8.17
C GLY A 117 2.85 6.14 -9.47
N GLN A 118 2.93 6.87 -10.58
CA GLN A 118 3.50 6.32 -11.82
C GLN A 118 4.97 5.90 -11.65
N HIS A 119 5.81 6.67 -10.97
CA HIS A 119 7.20 6.32 -10.72
C HIS A 119 7.33 5.08 -9.81
N MET A 120 6.53 5.04 -8.74
CA MET A 120 6.46 3.87 -7.84
C MET A 120 5.94 2.63 -8.60
N GLY A 121 4.97 2.80 -9.48
CA GLY A 121 4.44 1.78 -10.38
C GLY A 121 5.48 1.22 -11.35
N ASP A 122 6.38 2.05 -11.86
CA ASP A 122 7.51 1.59 -12.69
C ASP A 122 8.62 0.92 -11.84
N HIS A 123 8.77 1.32 -10.56
CA HIS A 123 9.85 0.87 -9.68
C HIS A 123 9.57 -0.48 -8.98
N TRP A 124 8.41 -0.62 -8.32
CA TRP A 124 8.14 -1.77 -7.45
C TRP A 124 8.04 -3.13 -8.17
N PRO A 125 7.40 -3.25 -9.35
CA PRO A 125 7.42 -4.49 -10.13
C PRO A 125 8.84 -4.96 -10.48
N VAL A 126 9.79 -4.05 -10.72
CA VAL A 126 11.18 -4.38 -11.06
C VAL A 126 11.94 -4.95 -9.84
N LEU A 127 11.54 -4.59 -8.62
CA LEU A 127 12.08 -5.17 -7.39
C LEU A 127 11.43 -6.52 -7.01
N LEU A 128 10.13 -6.68 -7.27
CA LEU A 128 9.33 -7.82 -6.82
C LEU A 128 9.28 -8.98 -7.85
N THR A 129 9.41 -8.66 -9.14
CA THR A 129 9.30 -9.64 -10.23
C THR A 129 10.67 -10.23 -10.56
N PRO A 130 10.82 -11.57 -10.63
CA PRO A 130 12.09 -12.19 -11.02
C PRO A 130 12.36 -11.89 -12.50
N ARG A 131 13.63 -11.58 -12.85
CA ARG A 131 14.03 -11.28 -14.23
C ARG A 131 14.07 -12.54 -15.11
N ARG A 132 12.88 -13.05 -15.44
CA ARG A 132 12.59 -14.10 -16.42
C ARG A 132 11.79 -13.51 -17.59
N ALA A 133 11.82 -14.16 -18.77
CA ALA A 133 11.15 -13.64 -19.97
C ALA A 133 9.63 -13.83 -19.96
N ASP A 134 9.14 -14.86 -19.26
CA ASP A 134 7.72 -15.12 -19.01
C ASP A 134 7.14 -14.11 -18.00
N ALA A 135 7.85 -13.80 -16.93
CA ALA A 135 7.43 -12.88 -15.87
C ALA A 135 7.28 -11.41 -16.31
N LEU A 136 7.74 -11.04 -17.51
CA LEU A 136 7.46 -9.73 -18.12
C LEU A 136 6.04 -9.65 -18.73
N SER A 137 5.34 -10.78 -18.88
CA SER A 137 4.02 -10.89 -19.51
C SER A 137 2.91 -10.34 -18.60
N GLY A 138 2.82 -9.02 -18.51
CA GLY A 138 1.87 -8.33 -17.62
C GLY A 138 2.52 -7.30 -16.67
N ALA A 139 3.83 -7.06 -16.78
CA ALA A 139 4.53 -6.05 -15.97
C ALA A 139 3.84 -4.67 -16.04
N ASN A 140 3.31 -4.29 -17.20
CA ASN A 140 2.55 -3.04 -17.39
C ASN A 140 1.24 -2.99 -16.58
N LEU A 141 0.55 -4.13 -16.37
CA LEU A 141 -0.68 -4.21 -15.58
C LEU A 141 -0.35 -4.08 -14.09
N MET A 142 0.70 -4.77 -13.64
CA MET A 142 1.18 -4.65 -12.26
C MET A 142 1.66 -3.22 -11.96
N ALA A 143 2.36 -2.58 -12.90
CA ALA A 143 2.81 -1.19 -12.80
C ALA A 143 1.64 -0.19 -12.72
N GLN A 144 0.60 -0.38 -13.55
CA GLN A 144 -0.62 0.42 -13.51
C GLN A 144 -1.37 0.24 -12.18
N TRP A 145 -1.52 -0.99 -11.70
CA TRP A 145 -2.15 -1.26 -10.40
C TRP A 145 -1.37 -0.63 -9.23
N PHE A 146 -0.03 -0.76 -9.19
CA PHE A 146 0.76 -0.06 -8.18
C PHE A 146 0.60 1.46 -8.29
N ALA A 147 0.61 2.03 -9.49
CA ALA A 147 0.43 3.47 -9.67
C ALA A 147 -0.93 3.94 -9.18
N ASP A 148 -1.98 3.17 -9.42
CA ASP A 148 -3.32 3.41 -8.89
C ASP A 148 -3.36 3.30 -7.36
N GLU A 149 -2.72 2.31 -6.74
CA GLU A 149 -2.72 2.16 -5.27
C GLU A 149 -1.87 3.22 -4.55
N PHE A 150 -0.72 3.61 -5.10
CA PHE A 150 0.07 4.73 -4.55
C PHE A 150 -0.68 6.06 -4.70
N ASN A 151 -1.33 6.34 -5.85
CA ASN A 151 -2.13 7.55 -6.06
C ASN A 151 -3.47 7.57 -5.29
N LYS A 152 -3.82 6.49 -4.56
CA LYS A 152 -4.96 6.43 -3.63
C LYS A 152 -4.57 6.67 -2.16
N ASP A 153 -3.28 6.80 -1.86
CA ASP A 153 -2.71 6.64 -0.50
C ASP A 153 -3.11 5.30 0.14
N THR A 154 -3.10 4.21 -0.65
CA THR A 154 -3.35 2.87 -0.11
C THR A 154 -2.17 2.45 0.77
N GLY A 155 -2.37 2.50 2.09
CA GLY A 155 -1.36 2.16 3.08
C GLY A 155 -0.64 0.83 2.77
N PHE A 156 0.69 0.85 2.77
CA PHE A 156 1.55 -0.22 2.23
C PHE A 156 1.30 -1.62 2.85
N ASN A 157 0.79 -1.70 4.08
CA ASN A 157 0.35 -2.95 4.71
C ASN A 157 -0.85 -3.63 4.01
N THR A 158 -1.65 -2.87 3.27
CA THR A 158 -2.77 -3.35 2.45
C THR A 158 -2.25 -3.84 1.12
N ILE A 159 -1.41 -3.05 0.43
CA ILE A 159 -0.71 -3.45 -0.81
C ILE A 159 0.03 -4.78 -0.63
N ILE A 160 0.84 -4.90 0.43
CA ILE A 160 1.57 -6.14 0.75
C ILE A 160 0.64 -7.29 1.16
N ARG A 161 -0.52 -7.01 1.79
CA ARG A 161 -1.51 -8.05 2.07
C ARG A 161 -2.09 -8.60 0.77
N GLU A 162 -2.56 -7.73 -0.12
CA GLU A 162 -3.18 -8.11 -1.38
C GLU A 162 -2.22 -8.93 -2.24
N ILE A 163 -0.96 -8.49 -2.37
CA ILE A 163 0.16 -9.23 -2.98
C ILE A 163 0.33 -10.65 -2.41
N VAL A 164 0.28 -10.82 -1.09
CA VAL A 164 0.51 -12.11 -0.41
C VAL A 164 -0.75 -13.00 -0.39
N THR A 165 -1.93 -12.43 -0.58
CA THR A 165 -3.21 -13.16 -0.68
C THR A 165 -3.79 -13.19 -2.09
N ALA A 166 -3.00 -12.86 -3.12
CA ALA A 166 -3.45 -12.81 -4.50
C ALA A 166 -3.67 -14.21 -5.08
N ASP A 167 -4.80 -14.37 -5.78
CA ASP A 167 -5.24 -15.57 -6.49
C ASP A 167 -6.00 -15.15 -7.76
N GLY A 168 -6.23 -16.07 -8.69
CA GLY A 168 -6.91 -15.84 -9.98
C GLY A 168 -5.97 -15.58 -11.17
N GLU A 169 -6.49 -14.98 -12.23
CA GLU A 169 -5.71 -14.63 -13.43
C GLU A 169 -5.15 -13.20 -13.36
N LEU A 170 -3.94 -13.01 -13.91
CA LEU A 170 -3.19 -11.74 -13.88
C LEU A 170 -3.90 -10.55 -14.54
N VAL A 171 -4.91 -10.80 -15.39
CA VAL A 171 -5.75 -9.75 -16.01
C VAL A 171 -6.84 -9.26 -15.05
N ASP A 172 -7.38 -10.15 -14.21
CA ASP A 172 -8.41 -9.83 -13.22
C ASP A 172 -7.80 -9.34 -11.90
N ASN A 173 -6.58 -9.80 -11.58
CA ASN A 173 -5.87 -9.45 -10.35
C ASN A 173 -4.37 -9.15 -10.61
N PRO A 174 -4.02 -7.90 -10.98
CA PRO A 174 -2.63 -7.51 -11.24
C PRO A 174 -1.68 -7.57 -10.03
N ALA A 175 -2.20 -7.74 -8.81
CA ALA A 175 -1.39 -7.95 -7.60
C ALA A 175 -0.78 -9.37 -7.53
N ILE A 176 -1.21 -10.31 -8.38
CA ILE A 176 -0.67 -11.68 -8.39
C ILE A 176 0.78 -11.69 -8.86
N VAL A 177 1.70 -11.94 -7.91
CA VAL A 177 3.12 -11.97 -8.22
C VAL A 177 3.47 -13.27 -8.96
N PRO A 178 4.17 -13.23 -10.11
CA PRO A 178 4.62 -14.42 -10.84
C PRO A 178 5.65 -15.32 -10.11
N TYR A 179 5.80 -15.18 -8.79
CA TYR A 179 6.71 -15.94 -7.92
C TYR A 179 6.02 -17.14 -7.23
N PHE A 180 4.69 -17.14 -7.10
CA PHE A 180 3.95 -18.16 -6.33
C PHE A 180 3.19 -19.19 -7.18
N ALA A 181 3.25 -19.09 -8.50
CA ALA A 181 2.64 -20.02 -9.44
C ALA A 181 3.62 -21.14 -9.83
N ASP A 182 3.71 -22.18 -8.98
CA ASP A 182 4.41 -23.45 -9.20
C ASP A 182 3.42 -24.59 -9.59
#